data_AF-A0A5B9QG17-F1
#
_entry.id   AF-A0A5B9QG17-F1
#
_cell.length_a   1.000
_cell.length_b   1.000
_cell.length_c   1.000
_cell.angle_alpha   90.00
_cell.angle_beta   90.00
_cell.angle_gamma   90.00
#
_symmetry.space_group_name_H-M   'P 1'
#
loop_
_entity.id
_entity.type
_entity.pdbx_description
1 polymer ?
#
loop_
_entity_poly.entity_id
_entity_poly.type
_entity_poly.pdbx_seq_one_letter_code
_entity_poly.pdbx_strand_id
1 'polypeptide(L)'
;MLQLKETNSAETEELTILVHGTFAADKSNTGNKWWQSGSSHAVELQSRLPGHVRVAKDSEVFHWSGENGERARSKAAAQLLKHLQPLEKAKKPYHLVGHSHGGSVIWNTLRLATLTGHPLRNLRSWTTVGTPFLHQKGRGFWHLANLMCAVLGLLLLRPVFNAGHRFATLIWDAYSGEDAVLTLLPDEQLGYIAVIRAPFLAIGEWLGLSVERNAQGIHLGSFNPAGDLSFFEYLYSTREGIILVVLTSFCFYLCFHLAMMCFRPVLESLRVRADTRLERNAFRHYGSRWLGLWSPDDEAINGLRATLDLSCTFVKQLAPRERVYFTDNISILSRPYYWLLAPLFNRVFRPVFDSMVKGVVIRSAQGNDRPSAQVIAVLPTPVLKGHHAPALPEYLRRKILLESDRHAGRIVPRFRQLLGCPSFTSGLESFSTHLSGKELVHTSYLDHGEVLDLIALNIASETHVRNVPSLEKIEDSPLVRWFLDFKSPLAQRETQPDFDNVDFDSDRELFPSHRNEAA
;
A
#
# COMPACT_ATOMS: atom_id res chain seq x y z
N MET A 1 28.65 -20.34 18.21
CA MET A 1 27.37 -21.02 18.49
C MET A 1 27.02 -20.70 19.94
N LEU A 2 26.17 -19.71 20.15
CA LEU A 2 25.77 -19.24 21.49
C LEU A 2 24.60 -20.12 21.96
N GLN A 3 24.84 -21.02 22.93
CA GLN A 3 23.76 -21.80 23.55
C GLN A 3 23.25 -21.06 24.80
N LEU A 4 22.09 -20.41 24.67
CA LEU A 4 21.37 -19.79 25.77
C LEU A 4 20.41 -20.84 26.38
N LYS A 5 20.92 -21.72 27.25
CA LYS A 5 20.08 -22.69 27.97
C LYS A 5 20.26 -22.52 29.47
N GLU A 6 19.26 -21.96 30.13
CA GLU A 6 19.04 -22.11 31.57
C GLU A 6 17.61 -22.56 31.87
N THR A 7 17.50 -23.31 32.97
CA THR A 7 16.42 -24.20 33.39
C THR A 7 15.42 -23.55 34.36
N ASN A 8 14.16 -24.00 34.27
CA ASN A 8 13.11 -24.02 35.30
C ASN A 8 12.76 -22.71 36.04
N SER A 9 11.75 -22.02 35.52
CA SER A 9 10.61 -21.60 36.34
C SER A 9 9.33 -21.68 35.49
N ALA A 10 8.15 -21.69 36.13
CA ALA A 10 6.85 -21.79 35.47
C ALA A 10 6.51 -20.52 34.68
N GLU A 11 7.32 -20.19 33.69
CA GLU A 11 7.17 -19.04 32.81
C GLU A 11 6.10 -19.33 31.77
N THR A 12 5.25 -18.33 31.54
CA THR A 12 4.23 -18.40 30.50
C THR A 12 4.94 -18.52 29.15
N GLU A 13 4.69 -19.61 28.43
CA GLU A 13 5.29 -19.86 27.12
C GLU A 13 5.11 -18.65 26.19
N GLU A 14 6.20 -18.13 25.62
CA GLU A 14 6.18 -17.01 24.68
C GLU A 14 6.20 -17.52 23.24
N LEU A 15 5.51 -16.81 22.34
CA LEU A 15 5.35 -17.21 20.93
C LEU A 15 6.12 -16.31 19.98
N THR A 16 6.93 -16.88 19.09
CA THR A 16 7.61 -16.16 18.00
C THR A 16 6.89 -16.41 16.68
N ILE A 17 6.34 -15.35 16.07
CA ILE A 17 5.63 -15.42 14.79
C ILE A 17 6.52 -14.87 13.67
N LEU A 18 6.71 -15.68 12.63
CA LEU A 18 7.50 -15.33 11.45
C LEU A 18 6.57 -14.77 10.36
N VAL A 19 6.93 -13.63 9.76
CA VAL A 19 6.11 -12.93 8.77
C VAL A 19 6.90 -12.77 7.47
N HIS A 20 6.44 -13.46 6.42
CA HIS A 20 7.13 -13.51 5.14
C HIS A 20 6.94 -12.25 4.28
N GLY A 21 7.89 -12.03 3.37
CA GLY A 21 7.84 -10.98 2.36
C GLY A 21 6.99 -11.32 1.13
N THR A 22 7.05 -10.44 0.14
CA THR A 22 6.42 -10.66 -1.17
C THR A 22 7.00 -11.88 -1.87
N PHE A 23 6.20 -12.57 -2.68
CA PHE A 23 6.58 -13.77 -3.45
C PHE A 23 7.01 -15.00 -2.63
N ALA A 24 7.06 -14.91 -1.29
CA ALA A 24 7.35 -16.02 -0.39
C ALA A 24 6.09 -16.73 0.14
N ALA A 25 4.89 -16.31 -0.30
CA ALA A 25 3.61 -16.84 0.16
C ALA A 25 3.41 -18.31 -0.21
N ASP A 26 2.74 -19.04 0.67
CA ASP A 26 2.34 -20.42 0.47
C ASP A 26 1.00 -20.67 1.16
N LYS A 27 0.22 -21.64 0.68
CA LYS A 27 -1.04 -22.03 1.33
C LYS A 27 -0.78 -22.94 2.52
N SER A 28 0.35 -23.66 2.54
CA SER A 28 0.72 -24.57 3.61
C SER A 28 1.44 -23.82 4.74
N ASN A 29 1.09 -24.15 5.99
CA ASN A 29 1.79 -23.68 7.17
C ASN A 29 3.05 -24.51 7.48
N THR A 30 3.20 -25.67 6.85
CA THR A 30 4.35 -26.56 6.97
C THR A 30 5.08 -26.68 5.65
N GLY A 31 6.41 -26.73 5.68
CA GLY A 31 7.22 -26.86 4.48
C GLY A 31 8.63 -26.31 4.63
N ASN A 32 9.26 -26.02 3.50
CA ASN A 32 10.68 -25.65 3.43
C ASN A 32 10.93 -24.14 3.39
N LYS A 33 9.89 -23.31 3.26
CA LYS A 33 10.07 -21.85 3.29
C LYS A 33 10.39 -21.42 4.71
N TRP A 34 11.31 -20.47 4.87
CA TRP A 34 11.91 -20.09 6.16
C TRP A 34 10.90 -19.77 7.29
N TRP A 35 9.69 -19.30 6.94
CA TRP A 35 8.64 -18.92 7.88
C TRP A 35 7.69 -20.08 8.23
N GLN A 36 7.71 -21.17 7.46
CA GLN A 36 6.85 -22.32 7.67
C GLN A 36 7.34 -23.16 8.86
N SER A 37 6.38 -23.80 9.53
CA SER A 37 6.64 -24.79 10.56
C SER A 37 7.44 -25.96 9.98
N GLY A 38 8.50 -26.36 10.69
CA GLY A 38 9.40 -27.46 10.30
C GLY A 38 10.46 -27.10 9.26
N SER A 39 10.50 -25.86 8.76
CA SER A 39 11.57 -25.42 7.86
C SER A 39 12.94 -25.43 8.56
N SER A 40 14.01 -25.62 7.78
CA SER A 40 15.38 -25.63 8.32
C SER A 40 15.69 -24.36 9.13
N HIS A 41 15.31 -23.18 8.62
CA HIS A 41 15.48 -21.90 9.31
C HIS A 41 14.66 -21.79 10.59
N ALA A 42 13.40 -22.24 10.60
CA ALA A 42 12.57 -22.21 11.80
C ALA A 42 13.11 -23.14 12.90
N VAL A 43 13.61 -24.31 12.52
CA VAL A 43 14.28 -25.25 13.44
C VAL A 43 15.59 -24.66 13.97
N GLU A 44 16.39 -24.06 13.10
CA GLU A 44 17.65 -23.41 13.49
C GLU A 44 17.42 -22.24 14.44
N LEU A 45 16.43 -21.40 14.16
CA LEU A 45 16.05 -20.31 15.05
C LEU A 45 15.57 -20.86 16.39
N GLN A 46 14.64 -21.82 16.40
CA GLN A 46 14.12 -22.45 17.62
C GLN A 46 15.24 -23.01 18.51
N SER A 47 16.30 -23.57 17.92
CA SER A 47 17.45 -24.11 18.67
C SER A 47 18.29 -23.05 19.40
N ARG A 48 18.15 -21.78 19.03
CA ARG A 48 18.84 -20.63 19.63
C ARG A 48 17.98 -19.87 20.64
N LEU A 49 16.67 -20.08 20.62
CA LEU A 49 15.73 -19.37 21.51
C LEU A 49 15.78 -19.94 22.94
N PRO A 50 15.45 -19.12 23.96
CA PRO A 50 15.28 -19.61 25.32
C PRO A 50 14.21 -20.70 25.42
N GLY A 51 14.31 -21.58 26.42
CA GLY A 51 13.46 -22.77 26.53
C GLY A 51 11.95 -22.50 26.66
N HIS A 52 11.55 -21.34 27.17
CA HIS A 52 10.15 -20.92 27.28
C HIS A 52 9.64 -20.18 26.02
N VAL A 53 10.49 -19.86 25.04
CA VAL A 53 10.08 -19.23 23.79
C VAL A 53 10.02 -20.28 22.69
N ARG A 54 8.92 -20.31 21.94
CA ARG A 54 8.82 -21.17 20.75
C ARG A 54 8.40 -20.44 19.50
N VAL A 55 8.86 -20.95 18.36
CA VAL A 55 8.40 -20.55 17.04
C VAL A 55 6.98 -21.09 16.83
N ALA A 56 6.13 -20.28 16.20
CA ALA A 56 4.75 -20.63 15.87
C ALA A 56 4.68 -21.89 14.99
N LYS A 57 3.69 -22.75 15.28
CA LYS A 57 3.47 -24.01 14.56
C LYS A 57 2.01 -24.13 14.12
N ASP A 58 1.79 -24.94 13.09
CA ASP A 58 0.46 -25.31 12.60
C ASP A 58 -0.47 -24.10 12.41
N SER A 59 -1.57 -23.99 13.16
CA SER A 59 -2.56 -22.90 13.04
C SER A 59 -2.07 -21.55 13.56
N GLU A 60 -0.94 -21.50 14.27
CA GLU A 60 -0.38 -20.26 14.83
C GLU A 60 0.54 -19.55 13.83
N VAL A 61 0.98 -20.26 12.79
CA VAL A 61 1.76 -19.69 11.70
C VAL A 61 0.91 -18.64 10.99
N PHE A 62 1.45 -17.44 10.86
CA PHE A 62 0.81 -16.37 10.10
C PHE A 62 1.33 -16.36 8.66
N HIS A 63 0.41 -16.40 7.69
CA HIS A 63 0.71 -16.20 6.28
C HIS A 63 -0.27 -15.23 5.64
N TRP A 64 0.15 -14.59 4.55
CA TRP A 64 -0.66 -13.65 3.78
C TRP A 64 -0.40 -13.82 2.28
N SER A 65 -1.07 -13.03 1.43
CA SER A 65 -1.01 -13.23 -0.04
C SER A 65 0.40 -13.09 -0.64
N GLY A 66 1.29 -12.32 -0.01
CA GLY A 66 2.62 -12.01 -0.56
C GLY A 66 2.56 -11.13 -1.82
N GLU A 67 1.42 -10.50 -2.09
CA GLU A 67 1.26 -9.55 -3.21
C GLU A 67 2.02 -8.24 -2.94
N ASN A 68 2.55 -7.63 -4.00
CA ASN A 68 3.37 -6.42 -3.90
C ASN A 68 2.57 -5.14 -3.55
N GLY A 69 1.24 -5.15 -3.63
CA GLY A 69 0.43 -3.93 -3.42
C GLY A 69 0.42 -3.43 -1.97
N GLU A 70 0.39 -2.11 -1.77
CA GLU A 70 0.21 -1.48 -0.47
C GLU A 70 -1.13 -1.86 0.16
N ARG A 71 -2.18 -2.03 -0.65
CA ARG A 71 -3.46 -2.59 -0.17
C ARG A 71 -3.32 -4.00 0.38
N ALA A 72 -2.54 -4.85 -0.28
CA ALA A 72 -2.31 -6.21 0.17
C ALA A 72 -1.54 -6.23 1.49
N ARG A 73 -0.49 -5.42 1.62
CA ARG A 73 0.23 -5.22 2.88
C ARG A 73 -0.67 -4.67 3.99
N SER A 74 -1.52 -3.69 3.69
CA SER A 74 -2.47 -3.11 4.65
C SER A 74 -3.53 -4.12 5.10
N LYS A 75 -4.03 -4.96 4.18
CA LYS A 75 -4.95 -6.06 4.49
C LYS A 75 -4.27 -7.12 5.35
N ALA A 76 -3.04 -7.51 5.01
CA ALA A 76 -2.24 -8.42 5.80
C ALA A 76 -1.98 -7.87 7.21
N ALA A 77 -1.76 -6.57 7.34
CA ALA A 77 -1.58 -5.93 8.65
C ALA A 77 -2.82 -6.02 9.54
N ALA A 78 -4.02 -5.85 8.96
CA ALA A 78 -5.28 -6.04 9.67
C ALA A 78 -5.53 -7.51 10.03
N GLN A 79 -5.15 -8.45 9.16
CA GLN A 79 -5.20 -9.89 9.44
C GLN A 79 -4.24 -10.28 10.56
N LEU A 80 -3.00 -9.77 10.53
CA LEU A 80 -2.03 -10.00 11.59
C LEU A 80 -2.53 -9.41 12.91
N LEU A 81 -3.09 -8.20 12.92
CA LEU A 81 -3.68 -7.63 14.13
C LEU A 81 -4.77 -8.55 14.71
N LYS A 82 -5.67 -9.06 13.87
CA LYS A 82 -6.70 -10.03 14.27
C LYS A 82 -6.10 -11.35 14.78
N HIS A 83 -5.00 -11.80 14.20
CA HIS A 83 -4.25 -12.99 14.63
C HIS A 83 -3.62 -12.80 16.02
N LEU A 84 -3.21 -11.58 16.37
CA LEU A 84 -2.59 -11.24 17.65
C LEU A 84 -3.61 -10.95 18.77
N GLN A 85 -4.85 -10.57 18.43
CA GLN A 85 -5.90 -10.27 19.41
C GLN A 85 -6.15 -11.40 20.44
N PRO A 86 -6.21 -12.69 20.08
CA PRO A 86 -6.30 -13.77 21.06
C PRO A 86 -5.13 -13.81 22.04
N LEU A 87 -3.90 -13.56 21.56
CA LEU A 87 -2.71 -13.51 22.41
C LEU A 87 -2.77 -12.34 23.39
N GLU A 88 -3.17 -11.16 22.90
CA GLU A 88 -3.37 -9.98 23.75
C GLU A 88 -4.47 -10.21 24.81
N LYS A 89 -5.59 -10.83 24.43
CA LYS A 89 -6.69 -11.17 25.36
C LYS A 89 -6.23 -12.19 26.42
N ALA A 90 -5.43 -13.16 26.02
CA ALA A 90 -4.85 -14.17 26.90
C ALA A 90 -3.66 -13.64 27.72
N LYS A 91 -3.22 -12.39 27.47
CA LYS A 91 -1.97 -11.83 28.01
C LYS A 91 -0.75 -12.72 27.76
N LYS A 92 -0.75 -13.44 26.63
CA LYS A 92 0.36 -14.31 26.22
C LYS A 92 1.44 -13.43 25.56
N PRO A 93 2.68 -13.40 26.05
CA PRO A 93 3.75 -12.65 25.40
C PRO A 93 4.12 -13.24 24.04
N TYR A 94 4.52 -12.38 23.10
CA TYR A 94 4.96 -12.83 21.78
C TYR A 94 5.97 -11.89 21.12
N HIS A 95 6.62 -12.40 20.08
CA HIS A 95 7.64 -11.73 19.28
C HIS A 95 7.29 -11.83 17.79
N LEU A 96 7.68 -10.83 17.01
CA LEU A 96 7.44 -10.80 15.56
C LEU A 96 8.76 -10.72 14.80
N VAL A 97 8.95 -11.55 13.79
CA VAL A 97 10.13 -11.48 12.91
C VAL A 97 9.66 -11.35 11.46
N GLY A 98 9.92 -10.21 10.83
CA GLY A 98 9.54 -9.93 9.46
C GLY A 98 10.74 -9.90 8.53
N HIS A 99 10.63 -10.54 7.37
CA HIS A 99 11.62 -10.41 6.30
C HIS A 99 11.03 -9.63 5.12
N SER A 100 11.84 -8.77 4.49
CA SER A 100 11.44 -7.96 3.34
C SER A 100 10.14 -7.18 3.66
N HIS A 101 9.12 -7.22 2.80
CA HIS A 101 7.81 -6.61 3.06
C HIS A 101 7.02 -7.21 4.22
N GLY A 102 7.42 -8.37 4.77
CA GLY A 102 6.85 -8.90 6.02
C GLY A 102 7.12 -7.97 7.20
N GLY A 103 8.27 -7.28 7.22
CA GLY A 103 8.53 -6.21 8.19
C GLY A 103 7.63 -4.99 7.98
N SER A 104 7.28 -4.65 6.73
CA SER A 104 6.30 -3.60 6.44
C SER A 104 4.89 -3.99 6.94
N VAL A 105 4.51 -5.27 6.83
CA VAL A 105 3.26 -5.79 7.39
C VAL A 105 3.23 -5.63 8.91
N ILE A 106 4.29 -6.05 9.61
CA ILE A 106 4.43 -5.85 11.06
C ILE A 106 4.28 -4.37 11.40
N TRP A 107 5.03 -3.49 10.72
CA TRP A 107 4.98 -2.05 10.99
C TRP A 107 3.59 -1.45 10.77
N ASN A 108 2.90 -1.83 9.69
CA ASN A 108 1.53 -1.42 9.45
C ASN A 108 0.55 -1.96 10.51
N THR A 109 0.78 -3.17 11.05
CA THR A 109 0.02 -3.73 12.17
C THR A 109 0.20 -2.89 13.44
N LEU A 110 1.43 -2.50 13.76
CA LEU A 110 1.72 -1.65 14.92
C LEU A 110 1.04 -0.29 14.81
N ARG A 111 1.13 0.35 13.63
CA ARG A 111 0.41 1.59 13.34
C ARG A 111 -1.10 1.44 13.47
N LEU A 112 -1.67 0.35 12.97
CA LEU A 112 -3.10 0.07 13.07
C LEU A 112 -3.55 -0.18 14.51
N ALA A 113 -2.75 -0.89 15.31
CA ALA A 113 -3.01 -1.12 16.73
C ALA A 113 -3.04 0.20 17.52
N THR A 114 -2.08 1.10 17.25
CA THR A 114 -2.07 2.45 17.81
C THR A 114 -3.27 3.27 17.35
N LEU A 115 -3.63 3.22 16.05
CA LEU A 115 -4.76 3.97 15.48
C LEU A 115 -6.11 3.55 16.09
N THR A 116 -6.28 2.26 16.32
CA THR A 116 -7.53 1.68 16.85
C THR A 116 -7.64 1.77 18.37
N GLY A 117 -6.62 2.31 19.06
CA GLY A 117 -6.61 2.42 20.52
C GLY A 117 -6.45 1.07 21.24
N HIS A 118 -5.98 0.04 20.53
CA HIS A 118 -5.72 -1.30 21.06
C HIS A 118 -4.22 -1.60 20.99
N PRO A 119 -3.38 -0.95 21.82
CA PRO A 119 -1.96 -1.18 21.80
C PRO A 119 -1.65 -2.64 22.14
N LEU A 120 -0.76 -3.25 21.36
CA LEU A 120 -0.18 -4.57 21.59
C LEU A 120 0.75 -4.57 22.81
N ARG A 121 0.17 -4.71 24.00
CA ARG A 121 0.91 -4.61 25.27
C ARG A 121 1.79 -5.83 25.51
N ASN A 122 1.42 -6.99 24.96
CA ASN A 122 2.12 -8.24 25.17
C ASN A 122 3.17 -8.53 24.07
N LEU A 123 3.30 -7.67 23.06
CA LEU A 123 4.41 -7.71 22.11
C LEU A 123 5.73 -7.37 22.82
N ARG A 124 6.65 -8.33 22.94
CA ARG A 124 7.95 -8.18 23.61
C ARG A 124 9.03 -7.63 22.69
N SER A 125 9.17 -8.19 21.51
CA SER A 125 10.14 -7.72 20.53
C SER A 125 9.64 -7.86 19.10
N TRP A 126 10.18 -7.03 18.21
CA TRP A 126 9.96 -7.19 16.79
C TRP A 126 11.23 -6.92 15.99
N THR A 127 11.53 -7.80 15.05
CA THR A 127 12.73 -7.75 14.22
C THR A 127 12.36 -7.64 12.75
N THR A 128 13.05 -6.78 12.01
CA THR A 128 12.88 -6.63 10.56
C THR A 128 14.18 -6.92 9.84
N VAL A 129 14.14 -7.80 8.83
CA VAL A 129 15.31 -8.27 8.09
C VAL A 129 15.18 -7.87 6.63
N GLY A 130 16.09 -7.02 6.14
CA GLY A 130 16.10 -6.53 4.76
C GLY A 130 14.84 -5.76 4.38
N THR A 131 14.10 -5.18 5.33
CA THR A 131 12.80 -4.56 5.04
C THR A 131 12.94 -3.21 4.33
N PRO A 132 12.39 -3.05 3.10
CA PRO A 132 12.34 -1.76 2.44
C PRO A 132 11.13 -0.97 2.93
N PHE A 133 11.33 -0.08 3.91
CA PHE A 133 10.26 0.81 4.35
C PHE A 133 10.03 1.91 3.32
N LEU A 134 8.85 1.87 2.70
CA LEU A 134 8.39 2.86 1.74
C LEU A 134 7.80 4.05 2.48
N HIS A 135 8.53 5.14 2.53
CA HIS A 135 8.07 6.39 3.13
C HIS A 135 7.26 7.16 2.12
N GLN A 136 6.00 7.43 2.46
CA GLN A 136 5.05 8.07 1.55
C GLN A 136 4.77 9.51 1.99
N LYS A 137 4.61 10.39 1.00
CA LYS A 137 4.07 11.73 1.20
C LYS A 137 2.85 11.92 0.32
N GLY A 138 1.81 12.50 0.91
CA GLY A 138 0.62 12.91 0.19
C GLY A 138 0.86 14.24 -0.51
N ARG A 139 0.10 14.53 -1.55
CA ARG A 139 -0.01 15.91 -2.06
C ARG A 139 -0.55 16.80 -0.96
N GLY A 140 -0.02 18.02 -0.81
CA GLY A 140 -0.56 18.97 0.16
C GLY A 140 -2.06 19.22 -0.06
N PHE A 141 -2.81 19.46 1.02
CA PHE A 141 -4.24 19.79 0.92
C PHE A 141 -4.48 20.98 -0.04
N TRP A 142 -3.62 22.00 0.06
CA TRP A 142 -3.65 23.21 -0.77
C TRP A 142 -3.11 23.04 -2.19
N HIS A 143 -2.74 21.82 -2.58
CA HIS A 143 -2.33 21.57 -3.95
C HIS A 143 -3.51 21.88 -4.90
N LEU A 144 -3.27 22.69 -5.94
CA LEU A 144 -4.32 23.19 -6.83
C LEU A 144 -5.24 22.08 -7.35
N ALA A 145 -4.68 20.93 -7.74
CA ALA A 145 -5.47 19.77 -8.16
C ALA A 145 -6.44 19.25 -7.09
N ASN A 146 -6.04 19.21 -5.80
CA ASN A 146 -6.91 18.77 -4.71
C ASN A 146 -8.02 19.80 -4.46
N LEU A 147 -7.71 21.10 -4.54
CA LEU A 147 -8.70 22.17 -4.43
C LEU A 147 -9.72 22.11 -5.58
N MET A 148 -9.25 21.95 -6.82
CA MET A 148 -10.13 21.79 -7.99
C MET A 148 -11.02 20.55 -7.86
N CYS A 149 -10.47 19.41 -7.43
CA CYS A 149 -11.25 18.20 -7.16
C CYS A 149 -12.27 18.42 -6.02
N ALA A 150 -11.90 19.13 -4.95
CA ALA A 150 -12.84 19.43 -3.86
C ALA A 150 -14.00 20.32 -4.33
N VAL A 151 -13.70 21.39 -5.08
CA VAL A 151 -14.72 22.29 -5.65
C VAL A 151 -15.64 21.52 -6.60
N LEU A 152 -15.07 20.73 -7.51
CA LEU A 152 -15.86 19.89 -8.43
C LEU A 152 -16.72 18.88 -7.66
N GLY A 153 -16.18 18.24 -6.62
CA GLY A 153 -16.93 17.35 -5.74
C GLY A 153 -18.09 18.03 -5.04
N LEU A 154 -17.90 19.25 -4.52
CA LEU A 154 -18.94 20.06 -3.89
C LEU A 154 -20.04 20.45 -4.90
N LEU A 155 -19.66 20.85 -6.12
CA LEU A 155 -20.62 21.13 -7.19
C LEU A 155 -21.45 19.89 -7.55
N LEU A 156 -20.82 18.70 -7.54
CA LEU A 156 -21.49 17.42 -7.78
C LEU A 156 -22.33 16.92 -6.60
N LEU A 157 -22.15 17.44 -5.37
CA LEU A 157 -23.05 17.12 -4.25
C LEU A 157 -24.40 17.83 -4.36
N ARG A 158 -24.47 18.99 -5.03
CA ARG A 158 -25.73 19.70 -5.26
C ARG A 158 -26.78 18.85 -6.00
N PRO A 159 -26.48 18.20 -7.15
CA PRO A 159 -27.44 17.30 -7.80
C PRO A 159 -27.76 16.07 -6.96
N VAL A 160 -26.83 15.55 -6.15
CA VAL A 160 -27.09 14.44 -5.20
C VAL A 160 -28.12 14.85 -4.16
N PHE A 161 -27.92 16.01 -3.52
CA PHE A 161 -28.84 16.57 -2.54
C PHE A 161 -30.20 16.84 -3.18
N ASN A 162 -30.23 17.46 -4.37
CA ASN A 162 -31.47 17.73 -5.08
C ASN A 162 -32.22 16.43 -5.43
N ALA A 163 -31.54 15.38 -5.92
CA ALA A 163 -32.16 14.10 -6.21
C ALA A 163 -32.74 13.44 -4.95
N GLY A 164 -31.98 13.44 -3.84
CA GLY A 164 -32.45 12.90 -2.56
C GLY A 164 -33.63 13.70 -1.98
N HIS A 165 -33.56 15.03 -2.01
CA HIS A 165 -34.64 15.90 -1.56
C HIS A 165 -35.91 15.70 -2.40
N ARG A 166 -35.80 15.63 -3.73
CA ARG A 166 -36.95 15.42 -4.62
C ARG A 166 -37.61 14.06 -4.42
N PHE A 167 -36.81 13.02 -4.14
CA PHE A 167 -37.34 11.72 -3.77
C PHE A 167 -38.03 11.75 -2.40
N ALA A 168 -37.47 12.47 -1.43
CA ALA A 168 -38.09 12.65 -0.12
C ALA A 168 -39.40 13.45 -0.19
N THR A 169 -39.47 14.51 -1.00
CA THR A 169 -40.71 15.26 -1.24
C THR A 169 -41.74 14.38 -1.93
N LEU A 170 -41.36 13.58 -2.92
CA LEU A 170 -42.27 12.63 -3.57
C LEU A 170 -42.95 11.68 -2.54
N ILE A 171 -42.18 11.13 -1.60
CA ILE A 171 -42.71 10.28 -0.53
C ILE A 171 -43.62 11.07 0.41
N TRP A 172 -43.23 12.30 0.74
CA TRP A 172 -44.00 13.18 1.62
C TRP A 172 -45.34 13.59 1.01
N ASP A 173 -45.33 14.04 -0.25
CA ASP A 173 -46.51 14.47 -1.01
C ASP A 173 -47.49 13.29 -1.15
N ALA A 174 -46.98 12.08 -1.43
CA ALA A 174 -47.76 10.85 -1.45
C ALA A 174 -48.42 10.53 -0.09
N TYR A 175 -47.69 10.74 1.01
CA TYR A 175 -48.22 10.54 2.37
C TYR A 175 -49.27 11.60 2.75
N SER A 176 -49.09 12.82 2.28
CA SER A 176 -50.02 13.95 2.49
C SER A 176 -51.27 13.88 1.61
N GLY A 177 -51.36 12.93 0.68
CA GLY A 177 -52.49 12.78 -0.24
C GLY A 177 -52.49 13.82 -1.37
N GLU A 178 -51.34 14.45 -1.63
CA GLU A 178 -51.12 15.33 -2.77
C GLU A 178 -50.57 14.52 -3.97
N ASP A 179 -50.62 15.10 -5.17
CA ASP A 179 -50.09 14.47 -6.38
C ASP A 179 -48.58 14.25 -6.25
N ALA A 180 -48.17 13.00 -6.01
CA ALA A 180 -46.77 12.65 -5.86
C ALA A 180 -46.09 12.53 -7.24
N VAL A 181 -45.64 13.67 -7.75
CA VAL A 181 -44.98 13.77 -9.05
C VAL A 181 -43.57 14.33 -8.91
N LEU A 182 -42.59 13.71 -9.57
CA LEU A 182 -41.21 14.18 -9.50
C LEU A 182 -41.03 15.39 -10.41
N THR A 183 -41.00 16.58 -9.79
CA THR A 183 -40.90 17.86 -10.52
C THR A 183 -39.45 18.27 -10.72
N LEU A 184 -39.05 18.42 -11.99
CA LEU A 184 -37.76 18.97 -12.40
C LEU A 184 -37.90 20.45 -12.78
N LEU A 185 -36.84 21.24 -12.58
CA LEU A 185 -36.83 22.66 -12.91
C LEU A 185 -37.09 22.91 -14.43
N PRO A 186 -37.73 24.03 -14.80
CA PRO A 186 -37.92 24.43 -16.19
C PRO A 186 -36.58 24.57 -16.95
N ASP A 187 -36.59 24.29 -18.27
CA ASP A 187 -35.40 24.40 -19.13
C ASP A 187 -34.76 25.80 -19.08
N GLU A 188 -35.58 26.84 -18.98
CA GLU A 188 -35.15 28.25 -18.93
C GLU A 188 -34.24 28.57 -17.72
N GLN A 189 -34.41 27.85 -16.61
CA GLN A 189 -33.60 28.05 -15.40
C GLN A 189 -32.31 27.22 -15.39
N LEU A 190 -32.19 26.22 -16.28
CA LEU A 190 -31.07 25.26 -16.30
C LEU A 190 -30.03 25.55 -17.39
N GLY A 191 -30.33 26.42 -18.36
CA GLY A 191 -29.40 26.81 -19.43
C GLY A 191 -28.83 25.59 -20.18
N TYR A 192 -27.50 25.53 -20.35
CA TYR A 192 -26.83 24.42 -21.07
C TYR A 192 -27.03 23.03 -20.44
N ILE A 193 -27.39 22.95 -19.16
CA ILE A 193 -27.65 21.66 -18.48
C ILE A 193 -28.92 21.00 -19.04
N ALA A 194 -29.86 21.78 -19.59
CA ALA A 194 -31.05 21.26 -20.27
C ALA A 194 -30.69 20.35 -21.46
N VAL A 195 -29.62 20.68 -22.19
CA VAL A 195 -29.12 19.88 -23.33
C VAL A 195 -28.61 18.52 -22.88
N ILE A 196 -27.95 18.46 -21.71
CA ILE A 196 -27.46 17.20 -21.13
C ILE A 196 -28.62 16.36 -20.59
N ARG A 197 -29.72 17.00 -20.15
CA ARG A 197 -30.92 16.34 -19.61
C ARG A 197 -31.81 15.70 -20.69
N ALA A 198 -31.90 16.29 -21.88
CA ALA A 198 -32.81 15.86 -22.93
C ALA A 198 -32.68 14.36 -23.33
N PRO A 199 -31.47 13.78 -23.48
CA PRO A 199 -31.33 12.35 -23.75
C PRO A 199 -31.91 11.45 -22.65
N PHE A 200 -31.79 11.86 -21.38
CA PHE A 200 -32.31 11.08 -20.26
C PHE A 200 -33.85 11.10 -20.21
N LEU A 201 -34.45 12.26 -20.53
CA LEU A 201 -35.90 12.37 -20.65
C LEU A 201 -36.44 11.54 -21.83
N ALA A 202 -35.78 11.61 -22.99
CA ALA A 202 -36.15 10.82 -24.15
C ALA A 202 -36.05 9.31 -23.90
N ILE A 203 -35.02 8.86 -23.17
CA ILE A 203 -34.90 7.46 -22.74
C ILE A 203 -36.02 7.09 -21.76
N GLY A 204 -36.38 7.98 -20.82
CA GLY A 204 -37.49 7.78 -19.89
C GLY A 204 -38.83 7.62 -20.62
N GLU A 205 -39.16 8.55 -21.53
CA GLU A 205 -40.35 8.49 -22.38
C GLU A 205 -40.38 7.19 -23.21
N TRP A 206 -39.26 6.79 -23.80
CA TRP A 206 -39.13 5.54 -24.55
C TRP A 206 -39.37 4.29 -23.70
N LEU A 207 -38.99 4.32 -22.42
CA LEU A 207 -39.24 3.23 -21.47
C LEU A 207 -40.68 3.23 -20.94
N GLY A 208 -41.48 4.27 -21.22
CA GLY A 208 -42.88 4.38 -20.80
C GLY A 208 -43.10 5.23 -19.55
N LEU A 209 -42.18 6.16 -19.24
CA LEU A 209 -42.36 7.19 -18.21
C LEU A 209 -43.23 8.34 -18.76
N SER A 210 -44.27 8.74 -18.04
CA SER A 210 -45.00 9.97 -18.40
C SER A 210 -44.15 11.21 -18.08
N VAL A 211 -44.07 12.11 -19.06
CA VAL A 211 -43.31 13.35 -18.98
C VAL A 211 -44.24 14.49 -19.38
N GLU A 212 -44.79 15.19 -18.40
CA GLU A 212 -45.63 16.35 -18.62
C GLU A 212 -44.82 17.64 -18.44
N ARG A 213 -44.99 18.60 -19.35
CA ARG A 213 -44.28 19.88 -19.29
C ARG A 213 -45.28 20.97 -18.98
N ASN A 214 -45.15 21.62 -17.83
CA ASN A 214 -46.02 22.72 -17.42
C ASN A 214 -45.21 23.97 -17.04
N ALA A 215 -45.89 25.04 -16.66
CA ALA A 215 -45.25 26.31 -16.28
C ALA A 215 -44.42 26.21 -14.98
N GLN A 216 -44.63 25.17 -14.16
CA GLN A 216 -43.91 24.93 -12.90
C GLN A 216 -42.68 24.03 -13.09
N GLY A 217 -42.59 23.29 -14.20
CA GLY A 217 -41.46 22.43 -14.51
C GLY A 217 -41.80 21.25 -15.43
N ILE A 218 -40.94 20.23 -15.37
CA ILE A 218 -41.18 18.93 -16.02
C ILE A 218 -41.60 17.93 -14.94
N HIS A 219 -42.81 17.41 -15.07
CA HIS A 219 -43.45 16.46 -14.19
C HIS A 219 -43.18 15.04 -14.71
N LEU A 220 -42.58 14.21 -13.86
CA LEU A 220 -42.30 12.80 -14.17
C LEU A 220 -43.16 11.89 -13.29
N GLY A 221 -43.92 10.99 -13.94
CA GLY A 221 -44.80 10.03 -13.28
C GLY A 221 -46.26 10.49 -13.24
N SER A 222 -47.17 9.52 -13.19
CA SER A 222 -48.63 9.73 -13.25
C SER A 222 -49.37 9.26 -11.98
N PHE A 223 -48.69 9.20 -10.83
CA PHE A 223 -49.32 8.75 -9.58
C PHE A 223 -50.47 9.68 -9.16
N ASN A 224 -51.63 9.08 -8.91
CA ASN A 224 -52.82 9.76 -8.42
C ASN A 224 -53.19 9.22 -7.02
N PRO A 225 -53.16 10.04 -5.96
CA PRO A 225 -53.46 9.63 -4.59
C PRO A 225 -54.92 9.20 -4.37
N ALA A 226 -55.85 9.60 -5.26
CA ALA A 226 -57.26 9.20 -5.22
C ALA A 226 -57.56 7.90 -6.00
N GLY A 227 -56.53 7.26 -6.58
CA GLY A 227 -56.66 6.01 -7.33
C GLY A 227 -56.70 4.74 -6.47
N ASP A 228 -56.84 3.59 -7.11
CA ASP A 228 -56.99 2.28 -6.46
C ASP A 228 -55.68 1.69 -5.91
N LEU A 229 -54.53 2.27 -6.25
CA LEU A 229 -53.20 1.79 -5.85
C LEU A 229 -52.63 2.67 -4.74
N SER A 230 -52.07 2.06 -3.71
CA SER A 230 -51.21 2.78 -2.77
C SER A 230 -49.93 3.26 -3.47
N PHE A 231 -49.30 4.31 -2.96
CA PHE A 231 -48.04 4.83 -3.51
C PHE A 231 -46.94 3.77 -3.60
N PHE A 232 -46.85 2.88 -2.60
CA PHE A 232 -45.89 1.78 -2.61
C PHE A 232 -46.21 0.76 -3.70
N GLU A 233 -47.48 0.39 -3.88
CA GLU A 233 -47.90 -0.49 -4.99
C GLU A 233 -47.67 0.17 -6.35
N TYR A 234 -47.87 1.48 -6.48
CA TYR A 234 -47.52 2.20 -7.70
C TYR A 234 -46.01 2.07 -8.00
N LEU A 235 -45.13 2.38 -7.05
CA LEU A 235 -43.67 2.35 -7.25
C LEU A 235 -43.12 0.96 -7.56
N TYR A 236 -43.68 -0.11 -6.98
CA TYR A 236 -43.12 -1.46 -7.08
C TYR A 236 -43.89 -2.41 -8.00
N SER A 237 -45.16 -2.12 -8.32
CA SER A 237 -46.02 -2.99 -9.14
C SER A 237 -46.30 -2.43 -10.53
N THR A 238 -46.17 -1.11 -10.74
CA THR A 238 -46.34 -0.50 -12.07
C THR A 238 -45.01 -0.37 -12.81
N ARG A 239 -45.04 -0.51 -14.13
CA ARG A 239 -43.85 -0.33 -14.97
C ARG A 239 -43.27 1.08 -14.82
N GLU A 240 -44.15 2.07 -14.82
CA GLU A 240 -43.77 3.49 -14.68
C GLU A 240 -43.11 3.77 -13.33
N GLY A 241 -43.72 3.32 -12.22
CA GLY A 241 -43.16 3.46 -10.88
C GLY A 241 -41.78 2.80 -10.74
N ILE A 242 -41.61 1.59 -11.29
CA ILE A 242 -40.32 0.89 -11.30
C ILE A 242 -39.26 1.70 -12.08
N ILE A 243 -39.62 2.23 -13.26
CA ILE A 243 -38.71 3.04 -14.08
C ILE A 243 -38.32 4.33 -13.33
N LEU A 244 -39.27 4.99 -12.68
CA LEU A 244 -39.02 6.21 -11.91
C LEU A 244 -38.07 5.97 -10.74
N VAL A 245 -38.25 4.87 -9.99
CA VAL A 245 -37.34 4.46 -8.91
C VAL A 245 -35.94 4.14 -9.45
N VAL A 246 -35.85 3.35 -10.52
CA VAL A 246 -34.57 2.94 -11.11
C VAL A 246 -33.80 4.14 -11.65
N LEU A 247 -34.45 5.01 -12.43
CA LEU A 247 -33.82 6.18 -13.04
C LEU A 247 -33.35 7.17 -11.96
N THR A 248 -34.18 7.45 -10.96
CA THR A 248 -33.83 8.37 -9.86
C THR A 248 -32.69 7.81 -9.02
N SER A 249 -32.74 6.52 -8.67
CA SER A 249 -31.67 5.85 -7.92
C SER A 249 -30.36 5.79 -8.70
N PHE A 250 -30.42 5.54 -10.01
CA PHE A 250 -29.25 5.52 -10.88
C PHE A 250 -28.61 6.91 -10.99
N CYS A 251 -29.41 7.96 -11.21
CA CYS A 251 -28.92 9.34 -11.27
C CYS A 251 -28.29 9.78 -9.94
N PHE A 252 -28.93 9.45 -8.81
CA PHE A 252 -28.37 9.68 -7.48
C PHE A 252 -27.03 8.95 -7.31
N TYR A 253 -26.99 7.65 -7.61
CA TYR A 253 -25.78 6.84 -7.50
C TYR A 253 -24.64 7.37 -8.38
N LEU A 254 -24.92 7.71 -9.64
CA LEU A 254 -23.93 8.22 -10.58
C LEU A 254 -23.34 9.54 -10.10
N CYS A 255 -24.18 10.51 -9.72
CA CYS A 255 -23.73 11.80 -9.21
C CYS A 255 -22.93 11.64 -7.91
N PHE A 256 -23.41 10.79 -7.00
CA PHE A 256 -22.71 10.49 -5.74
C PHE A 256 -21.37 9.81 -5.99
N HIS A 257 -21.31 8.84 -6.90
CA HIS A 257 -20.08 8.17 -7.29
C HIS A 257 -19.05 9.14 -7.85
N LEU A 258 -19.46 10.01 -8.79
CA LEU A 258 -18.58 11.04 -9.37
C LEU A 258 -18.11 12.06 -8.33
N ALA A 259 -19.01 12.50 -7.43
CA ALA A 259 -18.64 13.37 -6.32
C ALA A 259 -17.59 12.70 -5.43
N MET A 260 -17.80 11.44 -5.05
CA MET A 260 -16.86 10.66 -4.26
C MET A 260 -15.53 10.41 -4.97
N MET A 261 -15.53 10.20 -6.30
CA MET A 261 -14.29 10.12 -7.08
C MET A 261 -13.46 11.41 -6.97
N CYS A 262 -14.12 12.57 -6.92
CA CYS A 262 -13.46 13.86 -6.75
C CYS A 262 -12.98 14.09 -5.30
N PHE A 263 -13.72 13.66 -4.29
CA PHE A 263 -13.30 13.80 -2.89
C PHE A 263 -12.19 12.81 -2.47
N ARG A 264 -12.14 11.62 -3.08
CA ARG A 264 -11.17 10.56 -2.74
C ARG A 264 -9.72 11.06 -2.64
N PRO A 265 -9.16 11.78 -3.64
CA PRO A 265 -7.80 12.32 -3.55
C PRO A 265 -7.56 13.24 -2.36
N VAL A 266 -8.57 14.04 -2.00
CA VAL A 266 -8.52 15.02 -0.91
C VAL A 266 -8.53 14.30 0.43
N LEU A 267 -9.46 13.36 0.62
CA LEU A 267 -9.56 12.56 1.84
C LEU A 267 -8.29 11.73 2.07
N GLU A 268 -7.72 11.13 1.02
CA GLU A 268 -6.45 10.41 1.12
C GLU A 268 -5.29 11.33 1.47
N SER A 269 -5.25 12.57 0.96
CA SER A 269 -4.19 13.52 1.35
C SER A 269 -4.23 13.87 2.85
N LEU A 270 -5.43 14.02 3.41
CA LEU A 270 -5.62 14.26 4.84
C LEU A 270 -5.19 13.03 5.65
N ARG A 271 -5.55 11.83 5.19
CA ARG A 271 -5.16 10.56 5.80
C ARG A 271 -3.65 10.36 5.81
N VAL A 272 -2.95 10.64 4.71
CA VAL A 272 -1.48 10.52 4.64
C VAL A 272 -0.80 11.49 5.61
N ARG A 273 -1.36 12.68 5.83
CA ARG A 273 -0.83 13.60 6.85
C ARG A 273 -1.02 13.08 8.27
N ALA A 274 -2.17 12.46 8.56
CA ALA A 274 -2.40 11.80 9.83
C ALA A 274 -1.44 10.60 10.04
N ASP A 275 -1.07 9.91 8.97
CA ASP A 275 -0.15 8.77 9.01
C ASP A 275 1.23 9.14 9.54
N THR A 276 1.79 10.31 9.20
CA THR A 276 3.10 10.73 9.73
C THR A 276 3.08 10.91 11.26
N ARG A 277 1.97 11.42 11.81
CA ARG A 277 1.79 11.51 13.26
C ARG A 277 1.65 10.12 13.87
N LEU A 278 0.91 9.24 13.20
CA LEU A 278 0.72 7.86 13.62
C LEU A 278 2.02 7.06 13.63
N GLU A 279 2.89 7.24 12.63
CA GLU A 279 4.22 6.62 12.57
C GLU A 279 5.06 7.01 13.78
N ARG A 280 5.11 8.32 14.11
CA ARG A 280 5.84 8.79 15.29
C ARG A 280 5.27 8.21 16.59
N ASN A 281 3.94 8.20 16.74
CA ASN A 281 3.29 7.67 17.94
C ASN A 281 3.49 6.16 18.09
N ALA A 282 3.36 5.40 17.00
CA ALA A 282 3.61 3.96 16.99
C ALA A 282 5.08 3.66 17.31
N PHE A 283 6.03 4.42 16.72
CA PHE A 283 7.45 4.21 16.99
C PHE A 283 7.83 4.62 18.42
N ARG A 284 7.19 5.63 19.01
CA ARG A 284 7.35 5.95 20.43
C ARG A 284 6.93 4.79 21.33
N HIS A 285 5.88 4.06 20.97
CA HIS A 285 5.36 2.97 21.80
C HIS A 285 6.08 1.63 21.59
N TYR A 286 6.53 1.34 20.36
CA TYR A 286 7.12 0.04 19.99
C TYR A 286 8.60 0.11 19.61
N GLY A 287 9.18 1.31 19.49
CA GLY A 287 10.52 1.51 18.95
C GLY A 287 11.63 0.95 19.83
N SER A 288 11.48 0.96 21.16
CA SER A 288 12.47 0.35 22.07
C SER A 288 12.60 -1.16 21.87
N ARG A 289 11.53 -1.82 21.42
CA ARG A 289 11.43 -3.28 21.18
C ARG A 289 11.89 -3.71 19.78
N TRP A 290 12.33 -2.76 18.95
CA TRP A 290 12.67 -2.99 17.55
C TRP A 290 14.13 -3.39 17.36
N LEU A 291 14.38 -4.31 16.42
CA LEU A 291 15.68 -4.58 15.82
C LEU A 291 15.59 -4.54 14.29
N GLY A 292 16.43 -3.73 13.65
CA GLY A 292 16.52 -3.61 12.19
C GLY A 292 17.81 -4.22 11.66
N LEU A 293 17.72 -5.28 10.86
CA LEU A 293 18.85 -5.95 10.22
C LEU A 293 18.84 -5.66 8.73
N TRP A 294 19.89 -5.04 8.22
CA TRP A 294 19.99 -4.67 6.80
C TRP A 294 21.44 -4.52 6.34
N SER A 295 21.65 -4.64 5.03
CA SER A 295 22.93 -4.43 4.35
C SER A 295 22.83 -3.26 3.35
N PRO A 296 23.87 -2.41 3.25
CA PRO A 296 24.04 -1.43 2.16
C PRO A 296 23.97 -2.04 0.77
N ASP A 297 24.30 -3.32 0.63
CA ASP A 297 24.33 -4.05 -0.64
C ASP A 297 22.97 -4.72 -0.98
N ASP A 298 21.93 -4.51 -0.15
CA ASP A 298 20.62 -5.11 -0.35
C ASP A 298 19.91 -4.60 -1.61
N GLU A 299 19.68 -5.51 -2.55
CA GLU A 299 19.18 -5.22 -3.89
C GLU A 299 17.71 -4.79 -3.89
N ALA A 300 16.89 -5.29 -2.96
CA ALA A 300 15.49 -4.89 -2.89
C ALA A 300 15.36 -3.45 -2.38
N ILE A 301 16.12 -3.10 -1.33
CA ILE A 301 16.16 -1.74 -0.80
C ILE A 301 16.72 -0.77 -1.85
N ASN A 302 17.87 -1.10 -2.45
CA ASN A 302 18.53 -0.23 -3.43
C ASN A 302 17.77 -0.14 -4.75
N GLY A 303 17.21 -1.23 -5.25
CA GLY A 303 16.39 -1.26 -6.46
C GLY A 303 15.12 -0.41 -6.31
N LEU A 304 14.45 -0.52 -5.17
CA LEU A 304 13.30 0.33 -4.85
C LEU A 304 13.73 1.80 -4.68
N ARG A 305 14.88 2.08 -4.07
CA ARG A 305 15.42 3.45 -3.99
C ARG A 305 15.72 4.04 -5.37
N ALA A 306 16.31 3.26 -6.27
CA ALA A 306 16.61 3.69 -7.64
C ALA A 306 15.34 4.04 -8.45
N THR A 307 14.17 3.49 -8.09
CA THR A 307 12.91 3.87 -8.74
C THR A 307 12.48 5.30 -8.45
N LEU A 308 13.02 5.95 -7.41
CA LEU A 308 12.76 7.36 -7.09
C LEU A 308 13.37 8.30 -8.12
N ASP A 309 14.52 7.91 -8.68
CA ASP A 309 15.31 8.71 -9.63
C ASP A 309 15.34 8.12 -11.05
N LEU A 310 14.36 7.26 -11.38
CA LEU A 310 14.32 6.57 -12.67
C LEU A 310 14.35 7.59 -13.82
N SER A 311 15.37 7.58 -14.68
CA SER A 311 15.55 8.59 -15.75
C SER A 311 15.10 8.12 -17.13
N CYS A 312 14.63 6.88 -17.27
CA CYS A 312 14.28 6.31 -18.57
C CYS A 312 13.00 6.92 -19.17
N THR A 313 13.00 6.99 -20.51
CA THR A 313 11.86 7.41 -21.32
C THR A 313 11.22 6.18 -21.94
N PHE A 314 9.92 6.00 -21.74
CA PHE A 314 9.13 4.88 -22.28
C PHE A 314 8.45 5.24 -23.60
N VAL A 315 8.16 6.52 -23.82
CA VAL A 315 7.49 6.98 -25.05
C VAL A 315 8.52 7.37 -26.10
N LYS A 316 8.58 6.57 -27.16
CA LYS A 316 9.43 6.85 -28.32
C LYS A 316 9.08 8.21 -28.91
N GLN A 317 10.12 8.92 -29.35
CA GLN A 317 9.95 10.16 -30.09
C GLN A 317 9.26 9.85 -31.42
N LEU A 318 8.29 10.68 -31.79
CA LEU A 318 7.72 10.62 -33.13
C LEU A 318 8.76 11.24 -34.07
N ALA A 319 9.58 10.40 -34.68
CA ALA A 319 10.52 10.80 -35.71
C ALA A 319 10.00 10.33 -37.07
N PRO A 320 10.23 11.08 -38.16
CA PRO A 320 10.11 10.54 -39.50
C PRO A 320 10.97 9.27 -39.59
N ARG A 321 10.41 8.15 -40.05
CA ARG A 321 11.19 6.90 -40.20
C ARG A 321 12.38 7.13 -41.14
N GLU A 322 13.52 6.55 -40.82
CA GLU A 322 14.62 6.44 -41.77
C GLU A 322 14.13 5.73 -43.02
N ARG A 323 14.40 6.32 -44.18
CA ARG A 323 13.84 5.89 -45.46
C ARG A 323 14.72 4.78 -46.00
N VAL A 324 14.34 3.54 -45.73
CA VAL A 324 15.09 2.36 -46.18
C VAL A 324 14.38 1.67 -47.35
N TYR A 325 13.05 1.76 -47.44
CA TYR A 325 12.26 1.05 -48.44
C TYR A 325 11.55 1.99 -49.43
N PHE A 326 11.34 1.52 -50.66
CA PHE A 326 10.64 2.27 -51.71
C PHE A 326 9.22 2.69 -51.30
N THR A 327 8.54 1.87 -50.50
CA THR A 327 7.21 2.15 -49.93
C THR A 327 7.20 3.37 -49.00
N ASP A 328 8.32 3.70 -48.37
CA ASP A 328 8.43 4.88 -47.49
C ASP A 328 8.32 6.18 -48.31
N ASN A 329 8.84 6.20 -49.54
CA ASN A 329 8.80 7.38 -50.42
C ASN A 329 7.40 7.64 -50.99
N ILE A 330 6.62 6.59 -51.28
CA ILE A 330 5.23 6.73 -51.74
C ILE A 330 4.31 7.23 -50.61
N SER A 331 4.62 6.87 -49.35
CA SER A 331 3.83 7.27 -48.18
C SER A 331 3.85 8.78 -47.88
N ILE A 332 4.76 9.55 -48.50
CA ILE A 332 4.89 11.00 -48.33
C ILE A 332 3.62 11.73 -48.75
N LEU A 333 3.00 11.32 -49.87
CA LEU A 333 1.77 11.92 -50.39
C LEU A 333 0.57 11.70 -49.45
N SER A 334 0.60 10.66 -48.61
CA SER A 334 -0.52 10.32 -47.72
C SER A 334 -0.31 10.77 -46.27
N ARG A 335 0.86 11.33 -45.89
CA ARG A 335 1.19 11.56 -44.47
C ARG A 335 1.89 12.90 -44.12
N PRO A 336 1.43 14.06 -44.62
CA PRO A 336 2.00 15.37 -44.26
C PRO A 336 1.84 15.71 -42.77
N TYR A 337 0.91 15.04 -42.08
CA TYR A 337 0.64 15.26 -40.67
C TYR A 337 1.82 14.88 -39.76
N TYR A 338 2.76 14.01 -40.15
CA TYR A 338 3.93 13.75 -39.29
C TYR A 338 4.83 14.98 -39.13
N TRP A 339 4.96 15.84 -40.14
CA TRP A 339 5.78 17.06 -40.03
C TRP A 339 5.12 18.14 -39.17
N LEU A 340 3.79 18.24 -39.21
CA LEU A 340 3.03 19.20 -38.40
C LEU A 340 2.78 18.69 -36.98
N LEU A 341 2.42 17.42 -36.84
CA LEU A 341 2.07 16.81 -35.56
C LEU A 341 3.28 16.33 -34.79
N ALA A 342 4.40 15.93 -35.40
CA ALA A 342 5.54 15.44 -34.63
C ALA A 342 6.19 16.51 -33.72
N PRO A 343 6.40 17.77 -34.15
CA PRO A 343 6.89 18.81 -33.25
C PRO A 343 5.93 19.08 -32.09
N LEU A 344 4.62 19.17 -32.39
CA LEU A 344 3.57 19.37 -31.40
C LEU A 344 3.49 18.20 -30.41
N PHE A 345 3.48 16.97 -30.94
CA PHE A 345 3.46 15.73 -30.17
C PHE A 345 4.70 15.63 -29.29
N ASN A 346 5.90 15.79 -29.85
CA ASN A 346 7.14 15.63 -29.11
C ASN A 346 7.34 16.69 -28.02
N ARG A 347 6.81 17.91 -28.20
CA ARG A 347 6.92 19.00 -27.21
C ARG A 347 5.81 19.01 -26.17
N VAL A 348 4.56 18.73 -26.56
CA VAL A 348 3.39 18.86 -25.68
C VAL A 348 2.92 17.51 -25.14
N PHE A 349 2.68 16.54 -26.02
CA PHE A 349 2.02 15.29 -25.64
C PHE A 349 2.98 14.21 -25.13
N ARG A 350 4.15 14.08 -25.74
CA ARG A 350 5.16 13.08 -25.38
C ARG A 350 5.62 13.22 -23.92
N PRO A 351 5.98 14.40 -23.40
CA PRO A 351 6.38 14.53 -21.99
C PRO A 351 5.25 14.12 -21.04
N VAL A 352 4.01 14.43 -21.38
CA VAL A 352 2.82 14.06 -20.60
C VAL A 352 2.64 12.54 -20.60
N PHE A 353 2.58 11.90 -21.77
CA PHE A 353 2.43 10.45 -21.86
C PHE A 353 3.60 9.70 -21.23
N ASP A 354 4.82 10.18 -21.42
CA ASP A 354 6.01 9.59 -20.83
C ASP A 354 5.95 9.65 -19.31
N SER A 355 5.61 10.83 -18.75
CA SER A 355 5.40 10.99 -17.31
C SER A 355 4.27 10.09 -16.78
N MET A 356 3.20 9.89 -17.54
CA MET A 356 2.10 8.99 -17.16
C MET A 356 2.56 7.53 -17.13
N VAL A 357 3.18 7.03 -18.20
CA VAL A 357 3.66 5.64 -18.29
C VAL A 357 4.74 5.38 -17.25
N LYS A 358 5.71 6.28 -17.12
CA LYS A 358 6.75 6.23 -16.08
C LYS A 358 6.12 6.19 -14.69
N GLY A 359 5.10 7.00 -14.43
CA GLY A 359 4.36 6.98 -13.17
C GLY A 359 3.70 5.63 -12.88
N VAL A 360 3.14 4.97 -13.89
CA VAL A 360 2.56 3.61 -13.76
C VAL A 360 3.64 2.58 -13.48
N VAL A 361 4.77 2.61 -14.20
CA VAL A 361 5.88 1.67 -14.00
C VAL A 361 6.49 1.83 -12.61
N ILE A 362 6.79 3.06 -12.19
CA ILE A 362 7.35 3.35 -10.86
C ILE A 362 6.40 2.86 -9.77
N ARG A 363 5.10 3.21 -9.86
CA ARG A 363 4.10 2.77 -8.88
C ARG A 363 3.95 1.25 -8.83
N SER A 364 3.99 0.59 -9.99
CA SER A 364 3.89 -0.86 -10.08
C SER A 364 5.11 -1.55 -9.45
N ALA A 365 6.33 -1.08 -9.77
CA ALA A 365 7.57 -1.59 -9.20
C ALA A 365 7.62 -1.41 -7.67
N GLN A 366 7.24 -0.22 -7.19
CA GLN A 366 7.15 0.08 -5.75
C GLN A 366 5.97 -0.61 -5.06
N GLY A 367 5.04 -1.20 -5.81
CA GLY A 367 3.80 -1.72 -5.23
C GLY A 367 2.93 -0.64 -4.60
N ASN A 368 3.03 0.61 -5.08
CA ASN A 368 2.28 1.75 -4.58
C ASN A 368 0.95 1.92 -5.33
N ASP A 369 -0.07 1.21 -4.88
CA ASP A 369 -1.46 1.29 -5.36
C ASP A 369 -2.36 2.21 -4.50
N ARG A 370 -1.73 3.05 -3.66
CA ARG A 370 -2.41 4.05 -2.82
C ARG A 370 -2.69 5.33 -3.62
N PRO A 371 -3.95 5.82 -3.63
CA PRO A 371 -4.29 7.07 -4.31
C PRO A 371 -3.59 8.26 -3.66
N SER A 372 -3.17 9.25 -4.45
CA SER A 372 -2.57 10.52 -3.99
C SER A 372 -1.30 10.44 -3.13
N ALA A 373 -0.79 9.24 -2.86
CA ALA A 373 0.48 9.01 -2.18
C ALA A 373 1.60 8.79 -3.19
N GLN A 374 2.74 9.42 -2.92
CA GLN A 374 3.99 9.19 -3.65
C GLN A 374 5.03 8.68 -2.66
N VAL A 375 5.79 7.67 -3.05
CA VAL A 375 6.95 7.23 -2.27
C VAL A 375 8.03 8.31 -2.44
N ILE A 376 8.50 8.86 -1.33
CA ILE A 376 9.53 9.90 -1.28
C ILE A 376 10.89 9.37 -0.84
N ALA A 377 10.91 8.24 -0.13
CA ALA A 377 12.14 7.60 0.32
C ALA A 377 11.92 6.10 0.51
N VAL A 378 13.01 5.34 0.31
CA VAL A 378 13.07 3.92 0.64
C VAL A 378 14.25 3.73 1.61
N LEU A 379 13.91 3.43 2.86
CA LEU A 379 14.86 3.37 3.97
C LEU A 379 14.77 2.01 4.68
N PRO A 380 15.86 1.56 5.33
CA PRO A 380 15.84 0.38 6.20
C PRO A 380 15.19 0.66 7.57
N THR A 381 14.68 1.88 7.79
CA THR A 381 14.09 2.34 9.05
C THR A 381 12.58 2.61 8.90
N PRO A 382 11.76 2.27 9.90
CA PRO A 382 10.30 2.46 9.86
C PRO A 382 9.88 3.92 9.98
N VAL A 383 10.77 4.80 10.45
CA VAL A 383 10.54 6.24 10.61
C VAL A 383 11.52 7.05 9.75
N LEU A 384 10.99 8.12 9.13
CA LEU A 384 11.77 9.00 8.24
C LEU A 384 12.78 9.88 8.97
N LYS A 385 12.42 10.39 10.15
CA LYS A 385 13.24 11.31 10.94
C LYS A 385 13.59 10.70 12.29
N GLY A 386 14.84 10.85 12.70
CA GLY A 386 15.27 10.69 14.09
C GLY A 386 15.99 9.39 14.43
N HIS A 387 16.02 8.34 13.60
CA HIS A 387 16.82 7.15 13.92
C HIS A 387 17.47 6.59 12.65
N HIS A 388 18.80 6.52 12.67
CA HIS A 388 19.59 5.83 11.66
C HIS A 388 20.00 4.49 12.25
N ALA A 389 19.33 3.42 11.82
CA ALA A 389 19.74 2.07 12.16
C ALA A 389 21.09 1.77 11.48
N PRO A 390 22.16 1.44 12.21
CA PRO A 390 23.42 1.05 11.58
C PRO A 390 23.21 -0.20 10.73
N ALA A 391 23.99 -0.33 9.66
CA ALA A 391 24.08 -1.55 8.88
C ALA A 391 24.64 -2.71 9.73
N LEU A 392 24.42 -3.94 9.27
CA LEU A 392 25.06 -5.12 9.85
C LEU A 392 26.59 -4.95 9.95
N PRO A 393 27.25 -5.61 10.93
CA PRO A 393 28.70 -5.57 11.08
C PRO A 393 29.43 -5.86 9.78
N GLU A 394 30.51 -5.13 9.52
CA GLU A 394 31.26 -5.21 8.27
C GLU A 394 31.67 -6.64 7.88
N TYR A 395 32.13 -7.43 8.85
CA TYR A 395 32.54 -8.82 8.60
C TYR A 395 31.36 -9.69 8.14
N LEU A 396 30.17 -9.51 8.73
CA LEU A 396 28.97 -10.26 8.41
C LEU A 396 28.42 -9.80 7.06
N ARG A 397 28.38 -8.49 6.82
CA ARG A 397 28.01 -7.91 5.53
C ARG A 397 28.85 -8.50 4.38
N ARG A 398 30.17 -8.52 4.56
CA ARG A 398 31.10 -9.07 3.56
C ARG A 398 30.91 -10.57 3.36
N LYS A 399 30.64 -11.32 4.43
CA LYS A 399 30.34 -12.75 4.36
C LYS A 399 29.07 -13.02 3.53
N ILE A 400 27.99 -12.28 3.79
CA ILE A 400 26.74 -12.38 3.04
C ILE A 400 26.98 -12.06 1.57
N LEU A 401 27.63 -10.92 1.28
CA LEU A 401 27.91 -10.48 -0.08
C LEU A 401 28.76 -11.49 -0.87
N LEU A 402 29.84 -12.01 -0.28
CA LEU A 402 30.71 -13.00 -0.94
C LEU A 402 29.98 -14.32 -1.25
N GLU A 403 29.07 -14.74 -0.38
CA GLU A 403 28.25 -15.92 -0.60
C GLU A 403 27.23 -15.66 -1.72
N SER A 404 26.51 -14.55 -1.67
CA SER A 404 25.58 -14.14 -2.73
C SER A 404 26.28 -14.00 -4.08
N ASP A 405 27.45 -13.36 -4.16
CA ASP A 405 28.25 -13.24 -5.38
C ASP A 405 28.67 -14.60 -5.95
N ARG A 406 29.04 -15.56 -5.07
CA ARG A 406 29.38 -16.93 -5.48
C ARG A 406 28.17 -17.64 -6.10
N HIS A 407 26.98 -17.42 -5.56
CA HIS A 407 25.74 -17.94 -6.13
C HIS A 407 25.37 -17.21 -7.44
N ALA A 408 25.48 -15.88 -7.47
CA ALA A 408 25.20 -15.04 -8.64
C ALA A 408 26.11 -15.36 -9.83
N GLY A 409 27.39 -15.70 -9.59
CA GLY A 409 28.32 -16.14 -10.64
C GLY A 409 27.85 -17.37 -11.43
N ARG A 410 26.91 -18.16 -10.87
CA ARG A 410 26.29 -19.31 -11.55
C ARG A 410 25.11 -18.93 -12.44
N ILE A 411 24.62 -17.68 -12.40
CA ILE A 411 23.51 -17.20 -13.21
C ILE A 411 23.90 -17.09 -14.69
N VAL A 412 25.07 -16.52 -15.01
CA VAL A 412 25.47 -16.24 -16.41
C VAL A 412 25.48 -17.50 -17.28
N PRO A 413 26.08 -18.64 -16.85
CA PRO A 413 25.99 -19.89 -17.60
C PRO A 413 24.55 -20.38 -17.81
N ARG A 414 23.68 -20.24 -16.80
CA ARG A 414 22.26 -20.64 -16.86
C ARG A 414 21.45 -19.74 -17.80
N PHE A 415 21.73 -18.44 -17.79
CA PHE A 415 21.10 -17.49 -18.70
C PHE A 415 21.46 -17.80 -20.16
N ARG A 416 22.73 -18.17 -20.42
CA ARG A 416 23.15 -18.65 -21.74
C ARG A 416 22.40 -19.91 -22.18
N GLN A 417 22.12 -20.83 -21.25
CA GLN A 417 21.30 -22.02 -21.55
C GLN A 417 19.86 -21.66 -21.88
N LEU A 418 19.24 -20.70 -21.17
CA LEU A 418 17.90 -20.18 -21.48
C LEU A 418 17.83 -19.63 -22.91
N LEU A 419 18.83 -18.85 -23.34
CA LEU A 419 18.89 -18.30 -24.70
C LEU A 419 19.05 -19.38 -25.79
N GLY A 420 19.49 -20.58 -25.42
CA GLY A 420 19.60 -21.74 -26.31
C GLY A 420 18.35 -22.63 -26.35
N CYS A 421 17.33 -22.34 -25.53
CA CYS A 421 16.10 -23.13 -25.51
C CYS A 421 15.24 -22.88 -26.77
N PRO A 422 14.54 -23.90 -27.28
CA PRO A 422 13.71 -23.79 -28.49
C PRO A 422 12.48 -22.88 -28.31
N SER A 423 12.06 -22.62 -27.06
CA SER A 423 11.04 -21.63 -26.75
C SER A 423 11.42 -20.81 -25.51
N PHE A 424 11.11 -19.51 -25.56
CA PHE A 424 11.39 -18.59 -24.46
C PHE A 424 10.65 -18.98 -23.17
N THR A 425 9.42 -19.48 -23.28
CA THR A 425 8.60 -19.89 -22.12
C THR A 425 9.18 -21.10 -21.39
N SER A 426 9.57 -22.15 -22.11
CA SER A 426 10.21 -23.32 -21.51
C SER A 426 11.58 -22.99 -20.90
N GLY A 427 12.33 -22.12 -21.55
CA GLY A 427 13.59 -21.58 -21.03
C GLY A 427 13.40 -20.79 -19.73
N LEU A 428 12.38 -19.94 -19.65
CA LEU A 428 12.07 -19.13 -18.47
C LEU A 428 11.63 -19.98 -17.26
N GLU A 429 10.78 -21.00 -17.49
CA GLU A 429 10.32 -21.93 -16.45
C GLU A 429 11.47 -22.78 -15.90
N SER A 430 12.30 -23.32 -16.80
CA SER A 430 13.52 -24.02 -16.42
C SER A 430 14.46 -23.11 -15.63
N PHE A 431 14.72 -21.89 -16.11
CA PHE A 431 15.58 -20.94 -15.40
C PHE A 431 15.05 -20.60 -14.01
N SER A 432 13.75 -20.38 -13.86
CA SER A 432 13.13 -20.09 -12.56
C SER A 432 13.25 -21.24 -11.55
N THR A 433 13.17 -22.50 -11.98
CA THR A 433 13.29 -23.66 -11.07
C THR A 433 14.73 -23.90 -10.62
N HIS A 434 15.72 -23.38 -11.34
CA HIS A 434 17.15 -23.54 -11.03
C HIS A 434 17.74 -22.39 -10.20
N LEU A 435 17.03 -21.28 -10.02
CA LEU A 435 17.45 -20.20 -9.11
C LEU A 435 17.36 -20.70 -7.67
N SER A 436 18.44 -20.54 -6.91
CA SER A 436 18.51 -21.02 -5.53
C SER A 436 17.86 -20.06 -4.53
N GLY A 437 17.56 -18.83 -4.94
CA GLY A 437 17.10 -17.77 -4.05
C GLY A 437 18.23 -17.29 -3.13
N LYS A 438 19.48 -17.61 -3.43
CA LYS A 438 20.68 -17.22 -2.67
C LYS A 438 21.60 -16.29 -3.45
N GLU A 439 21.19 -15.94 -4.66
CA GLU A 439 21.96 -15.10 -5.57
C GLU A 439 21.95 -13.62 -5.18
N LEU A 440 21.06 -13.20 -4.27
CA LEU A 440 20.90 -11.83 -3.82
C LEU A 440 21.11 -11.75 -2.32
N VAL A 441 21.76 -10.67 -1.86
CA VAL A 441 21.91 -10.37 -0.43
C VAL A 441 20.55 -10.36 0.26
N HIS A 442 19.55 -9.77 -0.40
CA HIS A 442 18.20 -9.63 0.15
C HIS A 442 17.55 -10.96 0.57
N THR A 443 17.77 -12.03 -0.17
CA THR A 443 17.14 -13.33 0.08
C THR A 443 18.01 -14.27 0.91
N SER A 444 19.28 -13.93 1.11
CA SER A 444 20.26 -14.77 1.82
C SER A 444 20.39 -14.50 3.31
N TYR A 445 19.87 -13.40 3.87
CA TYR A 445 20.10 -13.05 5.29
C TYR A 445 19.90 -14.20 6.28
N LEU A 446 18.79 -14.94 6.16
CA LEU A 446 18.41 -15.99 7.11
C LEU A 446 19.25 -17.27 6.97
N ASP A 447 20.03 -17.41 5.89
CA ASP A 447 20.99 -18.52 5.74
C ASP A 447 22.24 -18.34 6.62
N HIS A 448 22.45 -17.15 7.18
CA HIS A 448 23.60 -16.86 8.03
C HIS A 448 23.24 -16.98 9.51
N GLY A 449 23.90 -17.92 10.20
CA GLY A 449 23.68 -18.17 11.62
C GLY A 449 23.87 -16.92 12.50
N GLU A 450 24.74 -15.99 12.13
CA GLU A 450 24.92 -14.73 12.85
C GLU A 450 23.68 -13.82 12.80
N VAL A 451 22.90 -13.85 11.71
CA VAL A 451 21.62 -13.12 11.63
C VAL A 451 20.59 -13.77 12.55
N LEU A 452 20.54 -15.11 12.59
CA LEU A 452 19.67 -15.84 13.52
C LEU A 452 20.06 -15.61 14.98
N ASP A 453 21.36 -15.49 15.27
CA ASP A 453 21.88 -15.14 16.59
C ASP A 453 21.41 -13.73 17.00
N LEU A 454 21.46 -12.74 16.11
CA LEU A 454 20.92 -11.39 16.38
C LEU A 454 19.41 -11.37 16.64
N ILE A 455 18.64 -12.17 15.88
CA ILE A 455 17.19 -12.33 16.11
C ILE A 455 16.94 -12.94 17.50
N ALA A 456 17.67 -14.00 17.84
CA ALA A 456 17.56 -14.67 19.13
C ALA A 456 17.98 -13.74 20.28
N LEU A 457 19.02 -12.93 20.11
CA LEU A 457 19.45 -11.93 21.09
C LEU A 457 18.35 -10.89 21.37
N ASN A 458 17.68 -10.35 20.34
CA ASN A 458 16.58 -9.39 20.53
C ASN A 458 15.35 -10.00 21.20
N ILE A 459 15.10 -11.30 20.97
CA ILE A 459 14.03 -12.03 21.66
C ILE A 459 14.43 -12.20 23.14
N ALA A 460 15.61 -12.75 23.40
CA ALA A 460 16.11 -13.01 24.74
C ALA A 460 16.26 -11.75 25.60
N SER A 461 16.61 -10.60 25.01
CA SER A 461 16.78 -9.33 25.75
C SER A 461 15.46 -8.73 26.26
N GLU A 462 14.33 -9.10 25.66
CA GLU A 462 13.01 -8.53 25.97
C GLU A 462 12.13 -9.51 26.77
N THR A 463 12.60 -10.74 26.97
CA THR A 463 11.91 -11.72 27.80
C THR A 463 12.20 -11.48 29.30
N HIS A 464 11.26 -11.83 30.18
CA HIS A 464 11.23 -11.47 31.61
C HIS A 464 12.38 -11.98 32.51
N VAL A 465 13.44 -12.55 31.93
CA VAL A 465 14.64 -12.89 32.67
C VAL A 465 15.46 -11.61 32.91
N ARG A 466 15.07 -10.84 33.95
CA ARG A 466 15.80 -9.66 34.46
C ARG A 466 17.24 -9.95 34.88
N ASN A 467 17.63 -11.21 34.85
CA ASN A 467 19.00 -11.66 34.97
C ASN A 467 19.41 -12.21 33.61
N VAL A 468 20.02 -11.36 32.78
CA VAL A 468 20.96 -11.87 31.76
C VAL A 468 22.39 -11.68 32.29
N PRO A 469 22.83 -12.40 33.35
CA PRO A 469 24.23 -12.41 33.78
C PRO A 469 25.14 -13.09 32.74
N SER A 470 24.59 -13.44 31.58
CA SER A 470 25.28 -13.98 30.41
C SER A 470 25.59 -12.92 29.33
N LEU A 471 24.95 -11.74 29.28
CA LEU A 471 25.32 -10.73 28.27
C LEU A 471 26.64 -10.04 28.62
N GLU A 472 26.85 -9.73 29.91
CA GLU A 472 28.12 -9.18 30.42
C GLU A 472 29.30 -10.16 30.25
N LYS A 473 29.06 -11.48 30.30
CA LYS A 473 30.09 -12.50 30.04
C LYS A 473 30.34 -12.78 28.55
N ILE A 474 29.54 -12.23 27.64
CA ILE A 474 29.62 -12.44 26.18
C ILE A 474 30.04 -11.12 25.47
N GLU A 475 30.52 -10.12 26.21
CA GLU A 475 31.03 -8.85 25.68
C GLU A 475 32.21 -9.01 24.69
N ASP A 476 32.82 -10.19 24.58
CA ASP A 476 33.92 -10.44 23.63
C ASP A 476 33.48 -10.77 22.20
N SER A 477 32.18 -10.94 21.95
CA SER A 477 31.68 -11.14 20.58
C SER A 477 31.45 -9.80 19.87
N PRO A 478 32.06 -9.55 18.69
CA PRO A 478 31.80 -8.33 17.92
C PRO A 478 30.33 -8.19 17.51
N LEU A 479 29.59 -9.31 17.43
CA LEU A 479 28.17 -9.34 17.12
C LEU A 479 27.31 -8.80 18.29
N VAL A 480 27.67 -9.15 19.53
CA VAL A 480 26.97 -8.69 20.73
C VAL A 480 27.23 -7.22 20.98
N ARG A 481 28.48 -6.75 20.80
CA ARG A 481 28.81 -5.31 20.88
C ARG A 481 27.96 -4.50 19.90
N TRP A 482 27.90 -4.92 18.64
CA TRP A 482 27.07 -4.26 17.63
C TRP A 482 25.58 -4.26 18.03
N PHE A 483 25.05 -5.35 18.59
CA PHE A 483 23.67 -5.43 19.04
C PHE A 483 23.38 -4.44 20.19
N LEU A 484 24.27 -4.34 21.18
CA LEU A 484 24.14 -3.39 22.28
C LEU A 484 24.22 -1.94 21.78
N ASP A 485 25.15 -1.64 20.87
CA ASP A 485 25.27 -0.33 20.22
C ASP A 485 24.01 0.05 19.44
N PHE A 486 23.38 -0.93 18.76
CA PHE A 486 22.10 -0.73 18.08
C PHE A 486 20.97 -0.38 19.06
N LYS A 487 20.87 -1.10 20.17
CA LYS A 487 19.77 -0.97 21.15
C LYS A 487 19.91 0.24 22.07
N SER A 488 21.13 0.67 22.37
CA SER A 488 21.40 1.75 23.33
C SER A 488 20.65 3.07 23.03
N PRO A 489 20.64 3.61 21.79
CA PRO A 489 19.86 4.81 21.47
C PRO A 489 18.34 4.63 21.56
N LEU A 490 17.84 3.41 21.37
CA LEU A 490 16.41 3.10 21.44
C LEU A 490 15.92 3.01 22.89
N ALA A 491 16.76 2.48 23.79
CA ALA A 491 16.48 2.41 25.22
C ALA A 491 16.47 3.78 25.90
N GLN A 492 17.41 4.68 25.53
CA GLN A 492 17.47 6.04 26.09
C GLN A 492 16.23 6.91 25.75
N ARG A 493 15.49 6.58 24.68
CA ARG A 493 14.26 7.29 24.32
C ARG A 493 13.04 6.87 25.12
N GLU A 494 13.06 5.69 25.70
CA GLU A 494 11.98 5.22 26.58
C GLU A 494 11.99 5.97 27.92
N THR A 495 13.13 6.53 28.32
CA THR A 495 13.33 7.21 29.61
C THR A 495 13.19 8.73 29.56
N GLN A 496 13.11 9.36 28.38
CA GLN A 496 12.87 10.80 28.24
C GLN A 496 11.40 11.11 27.92
N PRO A 497 10.64 11.74 28.85
CA PRO A 497 9.34 12.32 28.53
C PRO A 497 9.60 13.60 27.72
N ASP A 498 9.54 13.51 26.40
CA ASP A 498 9.62 14.68 25.53
C ASP A 498 8.36 15.53 25.75
N PHE A 499 8.52 16.69 26.40
CA PHE A 499 7.46 17.66 26.64
C PHE A 499 6.79 18.07 25.33
N ASP A 500 5.46 18.09 25.35
CA ASP A 500 4.61 18.63 24.31
C ASP A 500 5.06 20.05 23.91
N ASN A 501 5.41 20.22 22.63
CA ASN A 501 5.35 21.43 21.78
C ASN A 501 6.64 21.64 20.97
N VAL A 502 6.65 21.26 19.69
CA VAL A 502 7.31 22.05 18.64
C VAL A 502 6.54 21.95 17.32
N ASP A 503 5.89 23.06 17.01
CA ASP A 503 5.48 23.67 15.74
C ASP A 503 4.78 22.88 14.62
N PHE A 504 3.56 23.37 14.38
CA PHE A 504 2.93 23.42 13.07
C PHE A 504 3.77 24.35 12.16
N ASP A 505 4.00 23.92 10.91
CA ASP A 505 4.37 24.78 9.76
C ASP A 505 5.83 24.82 9.26
N SER A 506 6.74 23.92 9.65
CA SER A 506 8.11 23.85 9.08
C SER A 506 8.27 22.96 7.83
N ASP A 507 7.18 22.55 7.17
CA ASP A 507 7.25 21.75 5.93
C ASP A 507 7.67 22.57 4.68
N ARG A 508 8.01 23.86 4.83
CA ARG A 508 8.38 24.77 3.74
C ARG A 508 9.86 24.76 3.33
N GLU A 509 10.78 24.22 4.13
CA GLU A 509 12.23 24.39 3.87
C GLU A 509 13.00 23.16 3.37
N LEU A 510 12.35 22.01 3.16
CA LEU A 510 13.09 20.76 2.89
C LEU A 510 13.28 20.39 1.41
N PHE A 511 12.93 21.26 0.47
CA PHE A 511 13.26 21.07 -0.94
C PHE A 511 13.57 22.43 -1.57
N PRO A 512 14.80 22.69 -2.04
CA PRO A 512 15.01 23.84 -2.90
C PRO A 512 14.09 23.65 -4.10
N SER A 513 13.26 24.66 -4.36
CA SER A 513 12.51 24.74 -5.60
C SER A 513 13.49 24.45 -6.73
N HIS A 514 13.27 23.38 -7.50
CA HIS A 514 13.78 23.30 -8.86
C HIS A 514 13.11 24.44 -9.62
N ARG A 515 13.68 25.65 -9.50
CA ARG A 515 13.50 26.69 -10.50
C ARG A 515 14.10 26.11 -11.77
N ASN A 516 13.27 25.98 -12.78
CA ASN A 516 13.71 25.88 -14.16
C ASN A 516 14.57 27.11 -14.46
N GLU A 517 15.88 26.96 -14.32
CA GLU A 517 16.83 27.72 -15.12
C GLU A 517 17.21 26.83 -16.30
N ALA A 518 16.51 27.05 -17.42
CA ALA A 518 17.02 26.71 -18.74
C ALA A 518 16.51 27.78 -19.70
N ALA A 519 17.48 28.49 -20.27
CA ALA A 519 17.35 29.39 -21.40
C ALA A 519 16.88 28.67 -22.67
#